data_AF-A0A2P8VWS4-F1
#
_entry.id   AF-A0A2P8VWS4-F1
#
_cell.length_a   1.000
_cell.length_b   1.000
_cell.length_c   1.000
_cell.angle_alpha   90.00
_cell.angle_beta   90.00
_cell.angle_gamma   90.00
#
_symmetry.space_group_name_H-M   'P 1'
#
loop_
_entity.id
_entity.type
_entity.pdbx_description
1 polymer ?
#
loop_
_entity_poly.entity_id
_entity_poly.type
_entity_poly.pdbx_seq_one_letter_code
_entity_poly.pdbx_strand_id
1 'polypeptide(L)' 'MSVQAKPEDFQMLEDTKVVAEDESLSDDQLKEVAGGVDFDQLRQENLDKDASRLDEIRRENLEKD' A
#
# COMPACT_ATOMS: atom_id res chain seq x y z
N MET A 1 25.66 13.92 -16.21
CA MET A 1 24.68 12.91 -16.65
C MET A 1 23.34 13.61 -16.72
N SER A 2 22.83 13.90 -17.91
CA SER A 2 21.50 14.50 -18.09
C SER A 2 20.50 13.35 -18.18
N VAL A 3 19.61 13.23 -17.18
CA VAL A 3 18.54 12.23 -17.21
C VAL A 3 17.48 12.75 -18.18
N GLN A 4 17.49 12.25 -19.42
CA GLN A 4 16.40 12.51 -20.36
C GLN A 4 15.28 11.52 -20.02
N ALA A 5 14.18 12.02 -19.46
CA ALA A 5 12.95 11.25 -19.32
C ALA A 5 12.46 10.87 -20.72
N LYS A 6 12.18 9.59 -20.93
CA LYS A 6 11.73 9.09 -22.23
C LYS A 6 10.25 9.44 -22.40
N PRO A 7 9.76 9.62 -23.64
CA PRO A 7 8.33 9.86 -23.88
C PRO A 7 7.43 8.75 -23.31
N GLU A 8 7.95 7.53 -23.17
CA GLU A 8 7.27 6.40 -22.51
C GLU A 8 6.99 6.66 -21.02
N ASP A 9 7.86 7.41 -20.33
CA ASP A 9 7.68 7.77 -18.91
C ASP A 9 6.49 8.73 -18.72
N PHE A 10 6.12 9.47 -19.77
CA PHE A 10 4.96 10.37 -19.79
C PHE A 10 3.66 9.69 -20.24
N GLN A 11 3.73 8.55 -20.93
CA GLN A 11 2.53 7.79 -21.35
C GLN A 11 1.76 7.23 -20.17
N MET A 12 2.45 6.91 -19.06
CA MET A 12 1.82 6.47 -17.80
C MET A 12 0.92 7.54 -17.16
N LEU A 13 1.03 8.82 -17.55
CA LEU A 13 0.16 9.88 -17.04
C LEU A 13 -1.19 9.97 -17.78
N GLU A 14 -1.27 9.50 -19.02
CA GLU A 14 -2.50 9.62 -19.82
C GLU A 14 -3.63 8.70 -19.31
N ASP A 15 -3.26 7.57 -18.70
CA ASP A 15 -4.21 6.63 -18.10
C ASP A 15 -4.60 6.99 -16.65
N THR A 16 -4.02 8.06 -16.09
CA THR A 16 -4.31 8.49 -14.71
C THR A 16 -5.50 9.45 -14.70
N LYS A 17 -6.63 9.00 -14.16
CA LYS A 17 -7.81 9.85 -13.94
C LYS A 17 -7.53 10.83 -12.80
N VAL A 18 -7.45 12.13 -13.11
CA VAL A 18 -7.34 13.18 -12.10
C VAL A 18 -8.66 13.27 -11.32
N VAL A 19 -8.63 12.96 -10.03
CA VAL A 19 -9.75 13.14 -9.10
C VAL A 19 -9.50 14.43 -8.31
N ALA A 20 -10.53 15.28 -8.15
CA ALA A 20 -10.42 16.51 -7.37
C ALA A 20 -10.01 16.20 -5.93
N GLU A 21 -9.10 17.01 -5.36
CA GLU A 21 -8.43 16.76 -4.07
C GLU A 21 -9.38 16.74 -2.85
N ASP A 22 -10.63 17.18 -2.99
CA ASP A 22 -11.56 17.42 -1.87
C ASP A 22 -12.84 16.56 -1.93
N GLU A 23 -12.98 15.66 -2.91
CA GLU A 23 -14.09 14.70 -2.93
C GLU A 23 -13.59 13.31 -2.50
N SER A 24 -14.17 12.80 -1.41
CA SER A 24 -14.04 11.38 -1.07
C SER A 24 -14.37 10.55 -2.31
N LEU A 25 -13.45 9.67 -2.70
CA LEU A 25 -13.68 8.74 -3.81
C LEU A 25 -15.01 8.02 -3.59
N SER A 26 -15.85 7.98 -4.63
CA SER A 26 -17.10 7.23 -4.57
C SER A 26 -16.81 5.74 -4.31
N ASP A 27 -17.76 5.04 -3.68
CA ASP A 27 -17.63 3.60 -3.39
C ASP A 27 -17.31 2.77 -4.65
N ASP A 28 -17.83 3.16 -5.81
CA ASP A 28 -17.55 2.51 -7.09
C ASP A 28 -16.09 2.73 -7.55
N GLN A 29 -15.55 3.93 -7.36
CA GLN A 29 -14.13 4.23 -7.64
C GLN A 29 -13.21 3.52 -6.65
N LEU A 30 -13.59 3.47 -5.37
CA LEU A 30 -12.86 2.72 -4.36
C LEU A 30 -12.83 1.23 -4.71
N LYS A 31 -13.94 0.68 -5.19
CA LYS A 31 -14.02 -0.73 -5.62
C LYS A 31 -13.17 -1.03 -6.85
N GLU A 32 -13.11 -0.09 -7.81
CA GLU A 32 -12.26 -0.19 -9.00
C GLU A 32 -10.76 -0.18 -8.63
N VAL A 33 -10.34 0.76 -7.78
CA VAL A 33 -8.94 0.89 -7.34
C VAL A 33 -8.54 -0.23 -6.39
N ALA A 34 -9.41 -0.59 -5.45
CA ALA A 34 -9.16 -1.68 -4.52
C ALA A 34 -9.26 -3.06 -5.18
N GLY A 35 -9.80 -3.17 -6.41
CA GLY A 35 -9.96 -4.46 -7.07
C GLY A 35 -10.82 -5.46 -6.29
N GLY A 36 -11.74 -4.97 -5.45
CA GLY A 36 -12.53 -5.81 -4.53
C GLY A 36 -11.75 -6.38 -3.35
N VAL A 37 -10.56 -5.86 -3.06
CA VAL A 37 -9.78 -6.20 -1.87
C VAL A 37 -10.50 -5.73 -0.61
N ASP A 38 -10.70 -6.67 0.33
CA ASP A 38 -11.23 -6.38 1.65
C ASP A 38 -10.11 -5.89 2.58
N PHE A 39 -10.11 -4.58 2.86
CA PHE A 39 -9.13 -3.96 3.73
C PHE A 39 -9.27 -4.37 5.20
N ASP A 40 -10.47 -4.77 5.64
CA ASP A 40 -10.66 -5.27 7.01
C ASP A 40 -10.01 -6.65 7.15
N GLN A 41 -10.16 -7.49 6.12
CA GLN A 41 -9.45 -8.78 6.06
C GLN A 41 -7.92 -8.60 6.02
N LEU A 42 -7.41 -7.68 5.19
CA LEU A 42 -5.97 -7.37 5.15
C LEU A 42 -5.43 -6.81 6.46
N ARG A 43 -6.21 -5.94 7.12
CA ARG A 43 -5.85 -5.39 8.43
C ARG A 43 -5.72 -6.51 9.45
N GLN A 44 -6.66 -7.46 9.45
CA GLN A 44 -6.65 -8.60 10.35
C GLN A 44 -5.47 -9.53 10.06
N GLU A 45 -5.22 -9.84 8.78
CA GLU A 45 -4.09 -10.69 8.37
C GLU A 45 -2.73 -10.06 8.72
N ASN A 46 -2.57 -8.74 8.59
CA ASN A 46 -1.36 -8.04 9.01
C ASN A 46 -1.20 -8.02 10.54
N LEU A 47 -2.29 -7.83 11.29
CA LEU A 47 -2.27 -7.92 12.76
C LEU A 47 -1.83 -9.32 13.24
N ASP A 48 -2.33 -10.37 12.58
CA ASP A 48 -1.97 -11.76 12.90
C ASP A 48 -0.51 -12.09 12.51
N LYS A 49 -0.02 -11.55 11.39
CA LYS A 49 1.37 -11.78 10.91
C LYS A 49 2.43 -11.03 11.72
N ASP A 50 2.15 -9.81 12.18
CA ASP A 50 3.16 -8.97 12.84
C ASP A 50 3.30 -9.19 14.35
N ALA A 51 2.28 -9.74 15.02
CA ALA A 51 2.33 -9.95 16.47
C ALA A 51 3.42 -10.95 16.91
N SER A 52 3.64 -12.02 16.14
CA SER A 52 4.50 -13.13 16.55
C SER A 52 6.00 -12.82 16.44
N ARG A 53 6.41 -12.03 15.44
CA ARG A 53 7.83 -11.73 15.17
C ARG A 53 8.43 -10.80 16.21
N LEU A 54 7.65 -9.87 16.74
CA LEU A 54 8.13 -8.90 17.73
C LEU A 54 8.40 -9.56 19.10
N ASP A 55 7.53 -10.48 19.51
CA ASP A 55 7.70 -11.21 20.77
C ASP A 55 8.85 -12.22 20.72
N GLU A 56 9.13 -12.77 19.54
CA GLU A 56 10.30 -13.61 19.30
C GLU A 56 11.60 -12.80 19.38
N ILE A 57 11.66 -11.64 18.71
CA ILE A 57 12.81 -10.71 18.80
C ILE A 57 13.04 -10.22 20.24
N ARG A 58 11.96 -9.95 20.99
CA ARG A 58 12.05 -9.56 22.41
C ARG A 58 12.66 -10.69 23.25
N ARG A 59 12.21 -11.93 23.06
CA ARG A 59 12.77 -13.11 23.75
C ARG A 59 14.23 -13.33 23.40
N GLU A 60 14.58 -13.28 22.12
CA GLU A 60 15.94 -13.51 21.65
C GLU A 60 16.93 -12.46 22.20
N ASN A 61 16.50 -11.20 22.33
CA ASN A 61 17.33 -10.16 22.96
C ASN A 61 17.42 -10.32 24.48
N LEU A 62 16.37 -10.83 25.14
CA LEU A 62 16.36 -11.07 26.59
C LEU A 62 17.23 -12.26 27.00
N GLU A 63 17.37 -13.27 26.14
CA GLU A 63 18.22 -14.45 26.36
C GLU A 63 19.69 -14.20 26.00
N LYS A 64 20.01 -13.07 25.36
CA LYS A 64 21.38 -12.67 24.99
C LYS A 64 22.10 -11.86 26.09
N ASP A 65 21.39 -11.44 27.13
CA ASP A 65 21.95 -10.86 28.37
C ASP A 65 22.16 -11.92 29.46
#